data_AF-V2H2Z9-F1
#
_entry.id   AF-V2H2Z9-F1
#
_cell.length_a   1.000
_cell.length_b   1.000
_cell.length_c   1.000
_cell.angle_alpha   90.00
_cell.angle_beta   90.00
_cell.angle_gamma   90.00
#
_symmetry.space_group_name_H-M   'P 1'
#
loop_
_entity.id
_entity.type
_entity.pdbx_description
1 polymer ?
#
loop_
_entity_poly.entity_id
_entity_poly.type
_entity_poly.pdbx_seq_one_letter_code
_entity_poly.pdbx_strand_id
1 'polypeptide(L)'
;MFVEAIESILQDACTPAAVRAVEGGADPRGLWATIEDAGFLELLVPEQSSGAGLTLSELAPVLIAMGRHPLPVPLAQSVAARALLRRAGLGVPNGMITLAQAGMREADGGVVCPVTPYGAIADHVVLGLDGKLLLLDAGAASRVATGVHRDQAATLRWPAHAVP
;
A
#
# COMPACT_ATOMS: atom_id res chain seq x y z
N MET A 1 4.44 3.63 -23.24
CA MET A 1 5.01 4.59 -22.26
C MET A 1 4.88 4.11 -20.81
N PHE A 2 3.76 4.28 -20.09
CA PHE A 2 3.69 3.90 -18.66
C PHE A 2 3.97 2.41 -18.40
N VAL A 3 3.45 1.53 -19.26
CA VAL A 3 3.65 0.07 -19.17
C VAL A 3 5.13 -0.30 -19.29
N GLU A 4 5.79 0.11 -20.38
CA GLU A 4 7.20 -0.22 -20.60
C GLU A 4 8.11 0.38 -19.52
N ALA A 5 7.80 1.60 -19.07
CA ALA A 5 8.55 2.26 -18.02
C ALA A 5 8.43 1.52 -16.67
N ILE A 6 7.21 1.14 -16.25
CA ILE A 6 7.04 0.38 -15.01
C ILE A 6 7.69 -0.99 -15.10
N GLU A 7 7.59 -1.68 -16.25
CA GLU A 7 8.23 -2.98 -16.45
C GLU A 7 9.75 -2.87 -16.29
N SER A 8 10.37 -1.84 -16.89
CA SER A 8 11.81 -1.59 -16.72
C SER A 8 12.20 -1.36 -15.26
N ILE A 9 11.47 -0.48 -14.56
CA ILE A 9 11.77 -0.16 -13.15
C ILE A 9 11.62 -1.39 -12.28
N LEU A 10 10.54 -2.17 -12.46
CA LEU A 10 10.28 -3.35 -11.65
C LEU A 10 11.21 -4.51 -11.99
N GLN A 11 11.70 -4.61 -13.23
CA GLN A 11 12.73 -5.58 -13.60
C GLN A 11 14.03 -5.33 -12.82
N ASP A 12 14.42 -4.07 -12.66
CA ASP A 12 15.65 -3.70 -11.96
C ASP A 12 15.49 -3.69 -10.43
N ALA A 13 14.34 -3.23 -9.92
CA ALA A 13 14.08 -3.12 -8.48
C ALA A 13 13.63 -4.44 -7.84
N CYS A 14 12.75 -5.19 -8.50
CA CYS A 14 12.16 -6.42 -7.96
C CYS A 14 12.91 -7.68 -8.41
N THR A 15 14.24 -7.66 -8.33
CA THR A 15 15.06 -8.85 -8.60
C THR A 15 14.70 -9.99 -7.64
N PRO A 16 14.87 -11.26 -8.02
CA PRO A 16 14.57 -12.38 -7.13
C PRO A 16 15.34 -12.32 -5.79
N ALA A 17 16.53 -11.73 -5.77
CA ALA A 17 17.30 -11.54 -4.54
C ALA A 17 16.69 -10.47 -3.64
N ALA A 18 16.31 -9.31 -4.21
CA ALA A 18 15.66 -8.23 -3.45
C ALA A 18 14.33 -8.68 -2.86
N VAL A 19 13.50 -9.36 -3.66
CA VAL A 19 12.19 -9.88 -3.21
C VAL A 19 12.36 -10.85 -2.05
N ARG A 20 13.24 -11.85 -2.18
CA ARG A 20 13.52 -12.81 -1.11
C ARG A 20 14.11 -12.16 0.14
N ALA A 21 14.88 -11.09 -0.01
CA ALA A 21 15.42 -10.36 1.13
C ALA A 21 14.31 -9.67 1.91
N VAL A 22 13.43 -8.93 1.23
CA VAL A 22 12.29 -8.25 1.85
C VAL A 22 11.32 -9.25 2.50
N GLU A 23 10.96 -10.32 1.78
CA GLU A 23 10.16 -11.43 2.33
C GLU A 23 10.83 -12.13 3.52
N GLY A 24 12.18 -12.10 3.56
CA GLY A 24 12.99 -12.59 4.67
C GLY A 24 13.13 -11.61 5.85
N GLY A 25 12.46 -10.46 5.79
CA GLY A 25 12.45 -9.44 6.86
C GLY A 25 13.46 -8.31 6.68
N ALA A 26 14.12 -8.20 5.52
CA ALA A 26 14.94 -7.03 5.22
C ALA A 26 14.06 -5.78 5.06
N ASP A 27 14.64 -4.62 5.38
CA ASP A 27 13.97 -3.33 5.28
C ASP A 27 13.65 -2.98 3.81
N PRO A 28 12.36 -2.81 3.43
CA PRO A 28 11.97 -2.52 2.06
C PRO A 28 12.16 -1.05 1.65
N ARG A 29 12.51 -0.14 2.57
CA ARG A 29 12.52 1.32 2.31
C ARG A 29 13.40 1.73 1.14
N GLY A 30 14.55 1.08 0.94
CA GLY A 30 15.42 1.36 -0.21
C GLY A 30 14.76 1.02 -1.56
N LEU A 31 14.11 -0.14 -1.64
CA LEU A 31 13.34 -0.56 -2.82
C LEU A 31 12.13 0.35 -3.03
N TRP A 32 11.42 0.69 -1.95
CA TRP A 32 10.29 1.61 -1.98
C TRP A 32 10.68 2.98 -2.54
N ALA A 33 11.79 3.57 -2.06
CA ALA A 33 12.25 4.88 -2.52
C ALA A 33 12.50 4.89 -4.04
N THR A 34 13.10 3.84 -4.60
CA THR A 34 13.30 3.71 -6.06
C THR A 34 11.96 3.73 -6.83
N ILE A 35 10.93 3.09 -6.29
CA ILE A 35 9.59 3.05 -6.91
C ILE A 35 8.86 4.39 -6.73
N GLU A 36 8.99 5.01 -5.56
CA GLU A 36 8.39 6.31 -5.25
C GLU A 36 8.96 7.41 -6.16
N ASP A 37 10.29 7.45 -6.31
CA ASP A 37 11.00 8.41 -7.18
C ASP A 37 10.65 8.25 -8.66
N ALA A 38 10.17 7.08 -9.07
CA ALA A 38 9.76 6.83 -10.45
C ALA A 38 8.43 7.50 -10.84
N GLY A 39 7.68 8.07 -9.90
CA GLY A 39 6.50 8.90 -10.17
C GLY A 39 5.20 8.13 -10.49
N PHE A 40 5.16 6.81 -10.25
CA PHE A 40 3.98 5.98 -10.54
C PHE A 40 2.88 6.07 -9.49
N LEU A 41 3.12 6.72 -8.34
CA LEU A 41 2.17 6.74 -7.24
C LEU A 41 0.99 7.71 -7.42
N GLU A 42 1.06 8.64 -8.38
CA GLU A 42 0.03 9.65 -8.66
C GLU A 42 -0.71 9.41 -10.00
N LEU A 43 -0.70 8.17 -10.51
CA LEU A 43 -1.25 7.87 -11.84
C LEU A 43 -2.76 8.17 -11.97
N LEU A 44 -3.53 7.92 -10.91
CA LEU A 44 -4.98 8.18 -10.88
C LEU A 44 -5.34 9.60 -10.42
N VAL A 45 -4.34 10.43 -10.10
CA VAL A 45 -4.55 11.77 -9.55
C VAL A 45 -4.66 12.77 -10.70
N PRO A 46 -5.62 13.70 -10.69
CA PRO A 46 -5.78 14.67 -11.77
C PRO A 46 -4.53 15.49 -12.02
N GLU A 47 -4.29 15.89 -13.27
CA GLU A 47 -3.15 16.72 -13.68
C GLU A 47 -3.11 18.07 -12.94
N GLN A 48 -4.27 18.64 -12.61
CA GLN A 48 -4.36 19.88 -11.83
C GLN A 48 -3.84 19.74 -10.39
N SER A 49 -3.65 18.49 -9.94
CA SER A 49 -3.06 18.11 -8.65
C SER A 49 -1.72 17.39 -8.82
N SER A 50 -1.01 17.65 -9.94
CA SER A 50 0.30 17.08 -10.27
C SER A 50 0.34 15.56 -10.42
N GLY A 51 -0.78 14.93 -10.81
CA GLY A 51 -0.84 13.52 -11.19
C GLY A 51 -0.93 13.29 -12.70
N ALA A 52 -1.10 12.04 -13.12
CA ALA A 52 -1.20 11.67 -14.54
C ALA A 52 -2.64 11.61 -15.09
N GLY A 53 -3.65 11.78 -14.25
CA GLY A 53 -5.05 11.89 -14.66
C GLY A 53 -5.66 10.64 -15.30
N LEU A 54 -5.05 9.46 -15.14
CA LEU A 54 -5.54 8.24 -15.79
C LEU A 54 -6.90 7.81 -15.23
N THR A 55 -7.76 7.34 -16.12
CA THR A 55 -8.94 6.55 -15.75
C THR A 55 -8.54 5.15 -15.26
N LEU A 56 -9.43 4.46 -14.55
CA LEU A 56 -9.19 3.07 -14.16
C LEU A 56 -8.96 2.14 -15.37
N SER A 57 -9.63 2.38 -16.49
CA SER A 57 -9.42 1.63 -17.74
C SER A 57 -8.03 1.85 -18.32
N GLU A 58 -7.49 3.06 -18.24
CA GLU A 58 -6.14 3.37 -18.71
C GLU A 58 -5.06 2.87 -17.74
N LEU A 59 -5.37 2.78 -16.44
CA LEU A 59 -4.49 2.19 -15.43
C LEU A 59 -4.40 0.66 -15.56
N ALA A 60 -5.47 -0.01 -15.99
CA ALA A 60 -5.52 -1.48 -16.08
C ALA A 60 -4.30 -2.15 -16.73
N PRO A 61 -3.81 -1.73 -17.92
CA PRO A 61 -2.59 -2.31 -18.51
C PRO A 61 -1.33 -2.10 -17.65
N VAL A 62 -1.24 -1.01 -16.90
CA VAL A 62 -0.13 -0.74 -15.97
C VAL A 62 -0.20 -1.71 -14.77
N LEU A 63 -1.39 -1.97 -14.23
CA LEU A 63 -1.57 -2.96 -13.15
C LEU A 63 -1.25 -4.38 -13.62
N ILE A 64 -1.59 -4.72 -14.85
CA ILE A 64 -1.22 -6.02 -15.44
C ILE A 64 0.29 -6.14 -15.55
N ALA A 65 0.99 -5.09 -16.01
CA ALA A 65 2.44 -5.06 -16.03
C ALA A 65 3.04 -5.21 -14.62
N MET A 66 2.54 -4.46 -13.64
CA MET A 66 2.93 -4.63 -12.23
C MET A 66 2.77 -6.07 -11.75
N GLY A 67 1.65 -6.73 -12.09
CA GLY A 67 1.36 -8.11 -11.72
C GLY A 67 2.24 -9.18 -12.38
N ARG A 68 3.01 -8.84 -13.44
CA ARG A 68 4.03 -9.74 -14.00
C ARG A 68 5.28 -9.83 -13.13
N HIS A 69 5.44 -8.92 -12.18
CA HIS A 69 6.57 -8.89 -11.27
C HIS A 69 6.14 -9.29 -9.84
N PRO A 70 7.00 -10.01 -9.10
CA PRO A 70 6.77 -10.33 -7.70
C PRO A 70 7.00 -9.08 -6.83
N LEU A 71 6.00 -8.22 -6.70
CA LEU A 71 6.09 -6.97 -5.93
C LEU A 71 6.12 -7.25 -4.42
N PRO A 72 7.23 -6.98 -3.72
CA PRO A 72 7.34 -7.19 -2.27
C PRO A 72 6.87 -5.96 -1.47
N VAL A 73 6.20 -5.00 -2.10
CA VAL A 73 5.74 -3.72 -1.53
C VAL A 73 4.37 -3.34 -2.12
N PRO A 74 3.53 -2.54 -1.41
CA PRO A 74 2.14 -2.28 -1.77
C PRO A 74 1.98 -1.22 -2.87
N LEU A 75 2.69 -1.33 -4.00
CA LEU A 75 2.69 -0.31 -5.06
C LEU A 75 1.27 -0.05 -5.63
N ALA A 76 0.61 -1.09 -6.13
CA ALA A 76 -0.73 -0.95 -6.72
C ALA A 76 -1.77 -0.44 -5.70
N GLN A 77 -1.69 -0.93 -4.46
CA GLN A 77 -2.55 -0.47 -3.37
C GLN A 77 -2.27 0.99 -3.01
N SER A 78 -1.01 1.42 -3.02
CA SER A 78 -0.63 2.80 -2.76
C SER A 78 -1.18 3.73 -3.85
N VAL A 79 -1.12 3.37 -5.13
CA VAL A 79 -1.75 4.16 -6.21
C VAL A 79 -3.23 4.37 -5.95
N ALA A 80 -3.96 3.29 -5.62
CA ALA A 80 -5.39 3.36 -5.34
C ALA A 80 -5.68 4.15 -4.04
N ALA A 81 -4.94 3.90 -2.96
CA ALA A 81 -5.11 4.54 -1.67
C ALA A 81 -4.90 6.06 -1.77
N ARG A 82 -3.84 6.50 -2.44
CA ARG A 82 -3.52 7.93 -2.61
C ARG A 82 -4.62 8.64 -3.40
N ALA A 83 -5.16 8.02 -4.44
CA ALA A 83 -6.32 8.56 -5.17
C ALA A 83 -7.59 8.64 -4.31
N LEU A 84 -7.88 7.61 -3.49
CA LEU A 84 -9.02 7.61 -2.57
C LEU A 84 -8.90 8.70 -1.51
N LEU A 85 -7.72 8.85 -0.88
CA LEU A 85 -7.46 9.85 0.14
C LEU A 85 -7.63 11.26 -0.41
N ARG A 86 -7.03 11.57 -1.57
CA ARG A 86 -7.19 12.89 -2.21
C ARG A 86 -8.65 13.19 -2.56
N ARG A 87 -9.39 12.22 -3.10
CA ARG A 87 -10.82 12.38 -3.39
C ARG A 87 -11.67 12.60 -2.14
N ALA A 88 -11.27 12.04 -1.00
CA ALA A 88 -11.91 12.26 0.29
C ALA A 88 -11.47 13.57 0.97
N GLY A 89 -10.57 14.36 0.35
CA GLY A 89 -10.01 15.57 0.96
C GLY A 89 -9.07 15.28 2.14
N LEU A 90 -8.56 14.05 2.26
CA LEU A 90 -7.62 13.66 3.28
C LEU A 90 -6.18 13.90 2.81
N GLY A 91 -5.31 14.27 3.75
CA GLY A 91 -3.88 14.36 3.50
C GLY A 91 -3.31 12.99 3.12
N VAL A 92 -2.42 12.97 2.13
CA VAL A 92 -1.70 11.76 1.72
C VAL A 92 -0.37 11.72 2.46
N PRO A 93 -0.13 10.73 3.34
CA PRO A 93 1.16 10.60 4.00
C PRO A 93 2.23 10.05 3.04
N ASN A 94 3.49 10.22 3.41
CA ASN A 94 4.61 9.58 2.73
C ASN A 94 4.70 8.10 3.12
N GLY A 95 5.43 7.31 2.32
CA GLY A 95 5.68 5.90 2.61
C GLY A 95 4.63 4.95 2.04
N MET A 96 4.70 3.70 2.48
CA MET A 96 3.90 2.60 1.96
C MET A 96 2.48 2.63 2.52
N ILE A 97 1.49 2.73 1.62
CA ILE A 97 0.07 2.72 1.98
C ILE A 97 -0.57 1.44 1.45
N THR A 98 -1.08 0.60 2.34
CA THR A 98 -1.86 -0.59 1.95
C THR A 98 -3.36 -0.36 2.13
N LEU A 99 -4.15 -1.22 1.50
CA LEU A 99 -5.60 -1.27 1.64
C LEU A 99 -5.97 -2.49 2.48
N ALA A 100 -6.66 -2.28 3.61
CA ALA A 100 -7.24 -3.40 4.35
C ALA A 100 -8.50 -3.90 3.63
N GLN A 101 -8.63 -5.22 3.55
CA GLN A 101 -9.81 -5.87 2.96
C GLN A 101 -11.03 -5.76 3.89
N ALA A 102 -10.78 -5.77 5.19
CA ALA A 102 -11.80 -5.65 6.23
C ALA A 102 -11.21 -4.95 7.45
N GLY A 103 -12.07 -4.27 8.20
CA GLY A 103 -11.78 -3.75 9.52
C GLY A 103 -12.99 -3.94 10.43
N MET A 104 -12.74 -4.12 11.72
CA MET A 104 -13.79 -4.24 12.73
C MET A 104 -13.41 -3.38 13.94
N ARG A 105 -14.40 -2.72 14.52
CA ARG A 105 -14.24 -2.04 15.80
C ARG A 105 -14.34 -3.05 16.94
N GLU A 106 -13.36 -3.05 17.82
CA GLU A 106 -13.34 -3.89 19.02
C GLU A 106 -14.17 -3.24 20.14
N ALA A 107 -14.55 -4.02 21.16
CA ALA A 107 -15.45 -3.57 22.22
C ALA A 107 -14.89 -2.40 23.04
N ASP A 108 -13.57 -2.27 23.11
CA ASP A 108 -12.86 -1.17 23.77
C ASP A 108 -12.73 0.08 22.90
N GLY A 109 -13.29 0.07 21.68
CA GLY A 109 -13.22 1.15 20.70
C GLY A 109 -12.01 1.09 19.76
N GLY A 110 -11.08 0.14 19.96
CA GLY A 110 -9.97 -0.15 19.06
C GLY A 110 -10.42 -0.64 17.69
N VAL A 111 -9.48 -0.80 16.77
CA VAL A 111 -9.75 -1.31 15.42
C VAL A 111 -8.82 -2.46 15.09
N VAL A 112 -9.37 -3.53 14.53
CA VAL A 112 -8.62 -4.66 14.01
C VAL A 112 -8.82 -4.79 12.50
N CYS A 113 -7.72 -4.93 11.77
CA CYS A 113 -7.69 -5.26 10.35
C CYS A 113 -7.04 -6.64 10.17
N PRO A 114 -7.83 -7.73 10.07
CA PRO A 114 -7.28 -9.08 9.93
C PRO A 114 -6.59 -9.26 8.59
N VAL A 115 -5.44 -9.94 8.60
CA VAL A 115 -4.72 -10.43 7.39
C VAL A 115 -4.60 -9.34 6.32
N THR A 116 -4.19 -8.14 6.72
CA THR A 116 -4.02 -7.00 5.81
C THR A 116 -2.82 -7.27 4.89
N PRO A 117 -2.97 -7.22 3.56
CA PRO A 117 -1.85 -7.37 2.63
C PRO A 117 -0.74 -6.36 2.92
N TYR A 118 0.52 -6.80 2.87
CA TYR A 118 1.69 -6.00 3.27
C TYR A 118 1.62 -5.42 4.70
N GLY A 119 0.72 -5.93 5.53
CA GLY A 119 0.53 -5.52 6.91
C GLY A 119 1.74 -5.72 7.80
N ALA A 120 2.74 -6.49 7.37
CA ALA A 120 4.02 -6.61 8.07
C ALA A 120 4.93 -5.38 7.88
N ILE A 121 4.78 -4.65 6.76
CA ILE A 121 5.72 -3.59 6.34
C ILE A 121 5.07 -2.24 6.06
N ALA A 122 3.76 -2.17 5.86
CA ALA A 122 3.08 -0.91 5.52
C ALA A 122 3.23 0.14 6.63
N ASP A 123 3.41 1.40 6.23
CA ASP A 123 3.46 2.56 7.12
C ASP A 123 2.04 3.04 7.46
N HIS A 124 1.12 2.93 6.50
CA HIS A 124 -0.26 3.37 6.65
C HIS A 124 -1.25 2.34 6.10
N VAL A 125 -2.44 2.30 6.70
CA VAL A 125 -3.55 1.44 6.28
C VAL A 125 -4.77 2.30 5.98
N VAL A 126 -5.29 2.18 4.76
CA VAL A 126 -6.59 2.75 4.38
C VAL A 126 -7.65 1.66 4.43
N LEU A 127 -8.79 1.97 5.04
CA LEU A 127 -9.92 1.05 5.15
C LEU A 127 -11.26 1.78 5.14
N GLY A 128 -12.32 1.06 4.74
CA GLY A 128 -13.69 1.45 5.03
C GLY A 128 -14.13 0.87 6.37
N LEU A 129 -14.58 1.72 7.30
CA LEU A 129 -15.14 1.30 8.58
C LEU A 129 -16.28 2.24 8.98
N ASP A 130 -17.39 1.68 9.48
CA ASP A 130 -18.56 2.47 9.94
C ASP A 130 -19.07 3.49 8.90
N GLY A 131 -19.01 3.13 7.61
CA GLY A 131 -19.42 4.00 6.50
C GLY A 131 -18.45 5.15 6.19
N LYS A 132 -17.26 5.17 6.81
CA LYS A 132 -16.21 6.18 6.60
C LYS A 132 -14.97 5.56 5.98
N LEU A 133 -14.24 6.38 5.22
CA LEU A 133 -12.86 6.07 4.82
C LEU A 133 -11.93 6.53 5.94
N LEU A 134 -11.16 5.61 6.50
CA LEU A 134 -10.16 5.89 7.53
C LEU A 134 -8.75 5.72 6.96
N LEU A 135 -7.83 6.52 7.49
CA LEU A 135 -6.39 6.39 7.32
C LEU A 135 -5.79 6.18 8.70
N LEU A 136 -5.19 5.02 8.94
CA LEU A 136 -4.57 4.67 10.21
C LEU A 136 -3.05 4.60 10.06
N ASP A 137 -2.33 5.15 11.05
CA ASP A 137 -0.89 5.03 11.18
C ASP A 137 -0.52 3.63 11.68
N ALA A 138 0.12 2.82 10.85
CA ALA A 138 0.47 1.46 11.19
C ALA A 138 1.65 1.38 12.19
N GLY A 139 2.33 2.49 12.48
CA GLY A 139 3.29 2.60 13.58
C GLY A 139 2.64 2.55 14.96
N ALA A 140 1.37 2.94 15.06
CA ALA A 140 0.57 2.84 16.29
C ALA A 140 -0.12 1.46 16.45
N ALA A 141 0.04 0.56 15.48
CA ALA A 141 -0.57 -0.76 15.50
C ALA A 141 0.35 -1.81 16.12
N SER A 142 -0.23 -2.75 16.86
CA SER A 142 0.40 -4.06 17.05
C SER A 142 0.20 -4.91 15.80
N ARG A 143 1.19 -5.74 15.45
CA ARG A 143 1.17 -6.61 14.26
C ARG A 143 1.29 -8.06 14.67
N VAL A 144 0.44 -8.92 14.10
CA VAL A 144 0.48 -10.37 14.28
C VAL A 144 0.62 -11.02 12.90
N ALA A 145 1.74 -11.72 12.69
CA ALA A 145 1.97 -12.47 11.46
C ALA A 145 0.93 -13.57 11.25
N THR A 146 0.66 -13.93 10.00
CA THR A 146 -0.31 -14.98 9.64
C THR A 146 0.16 -16.39 10.01
N GLY A 147 1.46 -16.56 10.26
CA GLY A 147 2.10 -17.86 10.45
C GLY A 147 2.49 -18.56 9.13
N VAL A 148 2.11 -18.00 7.98
CA VAL A 148 2.56 -18.47 6.67
C VAL A 148 4.00 -18.02 6.45
N HIS A 149 4.87 -18.94 6.05
CA HIS A 149 6.29 -18.64 5.85
C HIS A 149 6.47 -17.55 4.79
N ARG A 150 7.17 -16.47 5.16
CA ARG A 150 7.47 -15.30 4.31
C ARG A 150 6.26 -14.52 3.81
N ASP A 151 5.08 -14.73 4.40
CA ASP A 151 3.92 -13.91 4.10
C ASP A 151 4.10 -12.51 4.68
N GLN A 152 3.83 -11.50 3.85
CA GLN A 152 3.90 -10.10 4.24
C GLN A 152 2.56 -9.57 4.77
N ALA A 153 1.49 -10.37 4.74
CA ALA A 153 0.26 -10.02 5.41
C ALA A 153 0.41 -10.10 6.94
N ALA A 154 -0.32 -9.23 7.64
CA ALA A 154 -0.40 -9.28 9.09
C ALA A 154 -1.78 -8.83 9.55
N THR A 155 -2.22 -9.34 10.70
CA THR A 155 -3.33 -8.73 11.43
C THR A 155 -2.80 -7.52 12.18
N LEU A 156 -3.35 -6.34 11.89
CA LEU A 156 -3.02 -5.11 12.61
C LEU A 156 -4.12 -4.79 13.62
N ARG A 157 -3.74 -4.34 14.82
CA ARG A 157 -4.66 -3.86 15.85
C ARG A 157 -4.22 -2.52 16.40
N TRP A 158 -5.12 -1.55 16.37
CA TRP A 158 -4.95 -0.21 16.94
C TRP A 158 -5.76 -0.08 18.22
N PRO A 159 -5.17 0.50 19.29
CA PRO A 159 -5.94 0.87 20.47
C PRO A 159 -6.89 2.04 20.16
N ALA A 160 -7.96 2.19 20.94
CA ALA A 160 -8.99 3.21 20.71
C ALA A 160 -8.45 4.64 20.57
N HIS A 161 -7.40 5.01 21.31
CA HIS A 161 -6.80 6.36 21.25
C HIS A 161 -6.01 6.63 19.95
N ALA A 162 -5.70 5.59 19.16
CA ALA A 162 -5.00 5.69 17.89
C ALA A 162 -5.96 5.64 16.69
N VAL A 163 -7.27 5.61 16.95
CA VAL A 163 -8.33 5.55 15.93
C VAL A 163 -9.08 6.90 15.92
N PRO A 164 -9.29 7.53 14.76
CA PRO A 164 -10.06 8.77 14.63
C PRO A 164 -11.56 8.65 14.95
#